data_AF-A0A5J4KG62-F1
#
_entry.id   AF-A0A5J4KG62-F1
#
_cell.length_a   1.000
_cell.length_b   1.000
_cell.length_c   1.000
_cell.angle_alpha   90.00
_cell.angle_beta   90.00
_cell.angle_gamma   90.00
#
_symmetry.space_group_name_H-M   'P 1'
#
loop_
_entity.id
_entity.type
_entity.pdbx_description
1 polymer ?
#
loop_
_entity_poly.entity_id
_entity_poly.type
_entity_poly.pdbx_seq_one_letter_code
_entity_poly.pdbx_strand_id
1 'polypeptide(L)'
;MQDYYSILEIAPTASPEEIRRAYLRLARRYHPDANQSAAGMQARYEQQMKLINEAYEVLGDPRRRAAYDVHRAAELRVRALREARLKYQAQMGKHNSSTEMTWLEGLVGFVRELKRSLREN
;
A
#
# COMPACT_ATOMS: atom_id res chain seq x y z
N MET A 1 6.60 -1.49 -7.42
CA MET A 1 6.19 -2.23 -8.63
C MET A 1 4.83 -1.75 -9.13
N GLN A 2 4.57 -1.74 -10.43
CA GLN A 2 3.21 -1.50 -10.94
C GLN A 2 2.34 -2.74 -10.68
N ASP A 3 1.06 -2.54 -10.35
CA ASP A 3 0.11 -3.64 -10.14
C ASP A 3 -0.59 -4.01 -11.46
N TYR A 4 0.03 -4.92 -12.21
CA TYR A 4 -0.46 -5.32 -13.54
C TYR A 4 -1.83 -6.00 -13.49
N TYR A 5 -2.16 -6.65 -12.37
CA TYR A 5 -3.51 -7.21 -12.15
C TYR A 5 -4.56 -6.10 -12.07
N SER A 6 -4.26 -5.01 -11.34
CA SER A 6 -5.12 -3.83 -11.27
C SER A 6 -5.21 -3.10 -12.62
N ILE A 7 -4.11 -3.02 -13.38
CA ILE A 7 -4.10 -2.40 -14.73
C ILE A 7 -5.00 -3.18 -15.70
N LEU A 8 -4.98 -4.51 -15.64
CA LEU A 8 -5.86 -5.36 -16.46
C LEU A 8 -7.27 -5.54 -15.84
N GLU A 9 -7.57 -4.90 -14.71
CA GLU A 9 -8.85 -5.00 -14.02
C GLU A 9 -9.26 -6.45 -13.69
N ILE A 10 -8.30 -7.26 -13.20
CA ILE A 10 -8.48 -8.68 -12.89
C ILE A 10 -7.92 -9.04 -11.53
N ALA A 11 -8.39 -10.16 -10.97
CA ALA A 11 -7.85 -10.70 -9.73
C ALA A 11 -6.48 -11.37 -9.97
N PRO A 12 -5.59 -11.43 -8.95
CA PRO A 12 -4.35 -12.20 -9.00
C PRO A 12 -4.55 -13.70 -9.27
N THR A 13 -5.74 -14.21 -8.97
CA THR A 13 -6.16 -15.59 -9.21
C THR A 13 -6.68 -15.84 -10.63
N ALA A 14 -6.66 -14.83 -11.51
CA ALA A 14 -7.17 -14.95 -12.87
C ALA A 14 -6.43 -16.01 -13.68
N SER A 15 -7.20 -16.76 -14.46
CA SER A 15 -6.74 -17.73 -15.46
C SER A 15 -6.06 -17.04 -16.65
N PRO A 16 -5.21 -17.77 -17.42
CA PRO A 16 -4.63 -17.25 -18.66
C PRO A 16 -5.68 -16.73 -19.65
N GLU A 17 -6.83 -17.39 -19.71
CA GLU A 17 -7.96 -17.00 -20.57
C GLU A 17 -8.60 -15.68 -20.11
N GLU A 18 -8.73 -15.47 -18.80
CA GLU A 18 -9.21 -14.20 -18.24
C GLU A 18 -8.24 -13.05 -18.51
N ILE A 19 -6.94 -13.29 -18.36
CA ILE A 19 -5.89 -12.31 -18.68
C ILE A 19 -5.99 -11.89 -20.15
N ARG A 20 -6.08 -12.87 -21.06
CA ARG A 20 -6.21 -12.59 -22.50
C ARG A 20 -7.50 -11.85 -22.83
N ARG A 21 -8.63 -12.24 -22.24
CA ARG A 21 -9.92 -11.55 -22.45
C ARG A 21 -9.89 -10.12 -21.93
N ALA A 22 -9.28 -9.88 -20.77
CA ALA A 22 -9.12 -8.55 -20.20
C ALA A 22 -8.27 -7.65 -21.10
N TYR A 23 -7.12 -8.17 -21.57
CA TYR A 23 -6.26 -7.46 -22.53
C TYR A 23 -7.04 -7.04 -23.78
N LEU A 24 -7.73 -7.98 -24.44
CA LEU A 24 -8.47 -7.67 -25.67
C LEU A 24 -9.60 -6.65 -25.45
N ARG A 25 -10.30 -6.73 -24.31
CA ARG A 25 -11.34 -5.76 -23.93
C ARG A 25 -10.76 -4.36 -23.76
N LEU A 26 -9.65 -4.25 -23.04
CA LEU A 26 -9.01 -2.97 -22.73
C LEU A 26 -8.31 -2.39 -23.97
N ALA A 27 -7.62 -3.21 -24.75
CA ALA A 27 -6.99 -2.80 -26.00
C ALA A 27 -8.00 -2.19 -26.97
N ARG A 28 -9.19 -2.79 -27.13
CA ARG A 28 -10.28 -2.21 -27.95
C ARG A 28 -10.77 -0.87 -27.41
N ARG A 29 -10.87 -0.72 -26.09
CA ARG A 29 -11.32 0.52 -25.43
C ARG A 29 -10.31 1.65 -25.60
N TYR A 30 -9.01 1.36 -25.55
CA TYR A 30 -7.95 2.36 -25.55
C TYR A 30 -7.20 2.47 -26.90
N HIS A 31 -7.63 1.75 -27.94
CA HIS A 31 -7.01 1.83 -29.27
C HIS A 31 -7.12 3.25 -29.85
N PRO A 32 -6.07 3.77 -30.51
CA PRO A 32 -6.12 5.10 -31.14
C PRO A 32 -7.23 5.20 -32.20
N ASP A 33 -7.46 4.14 -32.98
CA ASP A 33 -8.49 4.15 -34.03
C ASP A 33 -9.92 4.25 -33.51
N ALA A 34 -10.20 3.69 -32.33
CA ALA A 34 -11.53 3.77 -31.72
C ALA A 34 -11.79 5.13 -31.06
N ASN A 35 -10.74 5.91 -30.80
CA ASN A 35 -10.78 7.13 -29.99
C ASN A 35 -10.38 8.40 -30.76
N GLN A 36 -10.33 8.35 -32.09
CA GLN A 36 -9.94 9.49 -32.94
C GLN A 36 -10.82 10.74 -32.72
N SER A 37 -12.06 10.58 -32.23
CA SER A 37 -12.99 11.66 -31.93
C SER A 37 -12.80 12.31 -30.55
N ALA A 38 -11.95 11.74 -29.67
CA ALA A 38 -11.73 12.23 -28.31
C ALA A 38 -10.61 13.28 -28.25
N ALA A 39 -10.86 14.45 -28.84
CA ALA A 39 -9.94 15.58 -28.81
C ALA A 39 -9.50 15.91 -27.37
N GLY A 40 -8.18 15.90 -27.12
CA GLY A 40 -7.58 16.19 -25.82
C GLY A 40 -7.33 14.99 -24.90
N MET A 41 -7.85 13.79 -25.20
CA MET A 41 -7.65 12.58 -24.39
C MET A 41 -6.62 11.60 -24.98
N GLN A 42 -6.10 11.90 -26.18
CA GLN A 42 -5.20 11.02 -26.94
C GLN A 42 -3.97 10.59 -26.13
N ALA A 43 -3.29 11.54 -25.48
CA ALA A 43 -2.11 11.24 -24.67
C ALA A 43 -2.44 10.30 -23.50
N ARG A 44 -3.60 10.50 -22.84
CA ARG A 44 -4.02 9.64 -21.73
C ARG A 44 -4.33 8.22 -22.19
N TYR A 45 -5.00 8.07 -23.33
CA TYR A 45 -5.28 6.76 -23.91
C TYR A 45 -4.03 6.04 -24.38
N GLU A 46 -3.09 6.75 -24.98
CA GLU A 46 -1.79 6.18 -25.35
C GLU A 46 -1.02 5.68 -24.11
N GLN A 47 -0.99 6.47 -23.03
CA GLN A 47 -0.36 6.04 -21.77
C GLN A 47 -1.07 4.81 -21.18
N GLN A 48 -2.39 4.80 -21.17
CA GLN A 48 -3.15 3.65 -20.67
C GLN A 48 -2.88 2.39 -21.52
N MET A 49 -2.84 2.54 -22.84
CA MET A 49 -2.54 1.44 -23.76
C MET A 49 -1.13 0.89 -23.54
N LYS A 50 -0.14 1.75 -23.28
CA LYS A 50 1.22 1.32 -22.90
C LYS A 50 1.21 0.47 -21.64
N LEU A 51 0.53 0.90 -20.59
CA LEU A 51 0.40 0.15 -19.34
C LEU A 51 -0.31 -1.20 -19.55
N ILE A 52 -1.37 -1.24 -20.36
CA ILE A 52 -2.11 -2.47 -20.69
C ILE A 52 -1.21 -3.47 -21.43
N ASN A 53 -0.43 -3.00 -22.40
CA ASN A 53 0.51 -3.82 -23.14
C ASN A 53 1.60 -4.38 -22.23
N GLU A 54 2.22 -3.55 -21.39
CA GLU A 54 3.24 -3.96 -20.42
C GLU A 54 2.69 -5.01 -19.45
N ALA A 55 1.48 -4.77 -18.92
CA ALA A 55 0.81 -5.71 -18.02
C ALA A 55 0.55 -7.07 -18.70
N TYR A 56 0.10 -7.08 -19.95
CA TYR A 56 -0.14 -8.32 -20.69
C TYR A 56 1.17 -9.03 -21.07
N GLU A 57 2.22 -8.29 -21.39
CA GLU A 57 3.54 -8.87 -21.70
C GLU A 57 4.12 -9.64 -20.50
N VAL A 58 3.85 -9.16 -19.28
CA VAL A 58 4.29 -9.83 -18.04
C VAL A 58 3.32 -10.92 -17.60
N LEU A 59 2.01 -10.64 -17.55
CA LEU A 59 1.03 -11.58 -17.01
C LEU A 59 0.60 -12.67 -18.01
N GLY A 60 0.72 -12.41 -19.31
CA GLY A 60 0.35 -13.33 -20.38
C GLY A 60 1.37 -14.46 -20.59
N ASP A 61 2.63 -14.25 -20.20
CA ASP A 61 3.67 -15.30 -20.21
C ASP A 61 3.74 -15.98 -18.82
N PRO A 62 3.55 -17.31 -18.72
CA PRO A 62 3.57 -18.01 -17.44
C PRO A 62 4.86 -17.86 -16.63
N ARG A 63 6.02 -17.79 -17.30
CA ARG A 63 7.33 -17.66 -16.64
C ARG A 63 7.51 -16.24 -16.10
N ARG A 64 7.15 -15.23 -16.90
CA ARG A 64 7.22 -13.82 -16.49
C ARG A 64 6.23 -13.52 -15.37
N ARG A 65 5.01 -14.07 -15.45
CA ARG A 65 4.00 -13.98 -14.40
C ARG A 65 4.51 -14.57 -13.09
N ALA A 66 5.12 -15.76 -13.13
CA ALA A 66 5.68 -16.39 -11.94
C ALA A 66 6.78 -15.52 -11.29
N ALA A 67 7.70 -14.98 -12.09
CA ALA A 67 8.73 -14.08 -11.58
C ALA A 67 8.13 -12.80 -10.98
N TYR A 68 7.17 -12.19 -11.68
CA TYR A 68 6.41 -11.04 -11.20
C TYR A 68 5.71 -11.32 -9.87
N ASP A 69 5.04 -12.47 -9.73
CA ASP A 69 4.31 -12.84 -8.52
C ASP A 69 5.23 -13.04 -7.31
N VAL A 70 6.45 -13.58 -7.51
CA VAL A 70 7.46 -13.71 -6.45
C VAL A 70 7.87 -12.34 -5.92
N HIS A 71 8.22 -11.41 -6.82
CA HIS A 71 8.59 -10.05 -6.43
C HIS A 71 7.43 -9.30 -5.78
N ARG A 72 6.22 -9.40 -6.35
CA ARG A 72 5.01 -8.80 -5.81
C ARG A 72 4.70 -9.30 -4.40
N ALA A 73 4.81 -10.61 -4.16
CA ALA A 73 4.59 -11.20 -2.85
C ALA A 73 5.62 -10.71 -1.81
N ALA A 74 6.88 -10.56 -2.20
CA ALA A 74 7.92 -10.01 -1.32
C ALA A 74 7.63 -8.54 -0.95
N GLU A 75 7.27 -7.69 -1.91
CA GLU A 75 6.91 -6.30 -1.65
C GLU A 75 5.69 -6.18 -0.71
N LEU A 76 4.65 -6.99 -0.93
CA LEU A 76 3.45 -6.99 -0.08
C LEU A 76 3.78 -7.37 1.37
N ARG A 77 4.68 -8.34 1.59
CA ARG A 77 5.16 -8.71 2.93
C ARG A 77 5.91 -7.55 3.61
N VAL A 78 6.84 -6.91 2.89
CA VAL A 78 7.60 -5.77 3.41
C VAL A 78 6.66 -4.62 3.78
N ARG A 79 5.68 -4.33 2.91
CA ARG A 79 4.67 -3.30 3.17
C ARG A 79 3.84 -3.62 4.43
N ALA A 80 3.36 -4.85 4.56
CA ALA A 80 2.58 -5.27 5.72
C ALA A 80 3.37 -5.12 7.03
N LEU A 81 4.66 -5.51 7.03
CA LEU A 81 5.54 -5.35 8.19
C LEU A 81 5.76 -3.88 8.55
N ARG A 82 5.96 -3.02 7.54
CA ARG A 82 6.11 -1.57 7.76
C ARG A 82 4.84 -0.97 8.37
N GLU A 83 3.67 -1.33 7.85
CA GLU A 83 2.38 -0.88 8.37
C GLU A 83 2.17 -1.35 9.82
N ALA A 84 2.48 -2.61 10.12
CA ALA A 84 2.40 -3.15 11.48
C ALA A 84 3.32 -2.38 12.46
N ARG A 85 4.56 -2.09 12.04
CA ARG A 85 5.51 -1.31 12.84
C ARG A 85 5.00 0.10 13.14
N LEU A 86 4.47 0.79 12.12
CA LEU A 86 3.92 2.14 12.31
C LEU A 86 2.72 2.14 13.26
N LYS A 87 1.83 1.15 13.13
CA LYS A 87 0.69 0.98 14.05
C LYS A 87 1.15 0.77 15.49
N TYR A 88 2.14 -0.10 15.70
CA TYR A 88 2.72 -0.34 17.03
C TYR A 88 3.33 0.93 17.63
N GLN A 89 4.15 1.66 16.86
CA GLN A 89 4.76 2.91 17.33
C GLN A 89 3.70 3.96 17.69
N ALA A 90 2.66 4.11 16.86
CA ALA A 90 1.57 5.03 17.14
C ALA A 90 0.79 4.66 18.42
N GLN A 91 0.62 3.35 18.70
CA GLN A 91 -0.02 2.87 19.92
C GLN A 91 0.85 3.12 21.15
N MET A 92 2.16 2.87 21.07
CA MET A 92 3.10 3.09 22.16
C MET A 92 3.31 4.58 22.47
N GLY A 93 3.35 5.44 21.45
CA GLY A 93 3.42 6.89 21.64
C GLY A 93 2.19 7.44 22.39
N LYS A 94 1.00 6.86 22.15
CA LYS A 94 -0.22 7.20 22.91
C LYS A 94 -0.13 6.74 24.38
N HIS A 95 0.39 5.54 24.64
CA HIS A 95 0.52 5.01 26.02
C HIS A 95 1.64 5.71 26.83
N ASN A 96 2.72 6.16 26.21
CA ASN A 96 3.80 6.84 26.94
C ASN A 96 3.36 8.22 27.46
N SER A 97 2.51 8.94 26.71
CA SER A 97 1.98 10.25 27.13
C SER A 97 1.05 10.21 28.35
N SER A 98 0.32 9.11 28.57
CA SER A 98 -0.49 8.93 29.79
C SER A 98 0.34 8.41 30.96
N THR A 99 1.33 7.57 30.70
CA THR A 99 2.11 6.90 31.77
C THR A 99 3.20 7.80 32.37
N GLU A 100 3.84 8.67 31.56
CA GLU A 100 4.83 9.65 32.05
C GLU A 100 4.22 10.69 33.01
N MET A 101 2.95 11.07 32.82
CA MET A 101 2.25 11.95 33.76
C MET A 101 1.99 11.29 35.11
N THR A 102 1.55 10.03 35.13
CA THR A 102 1.25 9.31 36.39
C THR A 102 2.48 9.10 37.28
N TRP A 103 3.65 8.82 36.70
CA TRP A 103 4.89 8.64 37.48
C TRP A 103 5.46 9.95 37.99
N LEU A 104 5.44 11.03 37.20
CA LEU A 104 5.94 12.34 37.65
C LEU A 104 4.99 13.01 38.65
N GLU A 105 3.67 12.86 38.50
CA GLU A 105 2.72 13.32 39.54
C GLU A 105 2.88 12.52 40.84
N GLY A 106 3.08 11.21 40.76
CA GLY A 106 3.36 10.38 41.93
C GLY A 106 4.65 10.79 42.66
N LEU A 107 5.71 11.11 41.91
CA LEU A 107 7.01 11.49 42.47
C LEU A 107 7.00 12.92 43.04
N VAL A 108 6.31 13.86 42.39
CA VAL A 108 6.08 15.22 42.91
C VAL A 108 5.23 15.19 44.18
N GLY A 109 4.18 14.35 44.21
CA GLY A 109 3.38 14.10 45.41
C GLY A 109 4.22 13.55 46.56
N PHE A 110 5.07 12.55 46.29
CA PHE A 110 5.96 11.94 47.27
C PHE A 110 7.00 12.92 47.85
N VAL A 111 7.64 13.74 47.01
CA VAL A 111 8.60 14.77 47.45
C VAL A 111 7.91 15.85 48.29
N ARG A 112 6.69 16.24 47.94
CA ARG A 112 5.89 17.21 48.72
C ARG A 112 5.55 16.67 50.10
N GLU A 113 5.18 15.39 50.19
CA GLU A 113 4.86 14.72 51.46
C GLU A 113 6.10 14.55 52.35
N LEU A 114 7.24 14.16 51.76
CA LEU A 114 8.53 14.08 52.47
C LEU A 114 8.93 15.42 53.09
N LYS A 115 8.81 16.51 52.33
CA LYS A 115 9.16 17.86 52.79
C LYS A 115 8.20 18.40 53.87
N ARG A 116 7.01 17.80 54.00
CA ARG A 116 6.06 18.09 55.08
C ARG A 116 6.46 17.36 56.37
N SER A 117 6.79 16.06 56.28
CA SER A 117 7.20 15.28 57.45
C SER A 117 8.49 15.79 58.12
N LEU A 118 9.42 16.35 57.33
CA LEU A 118 10.66 16.95 57.84
C LEU A 118 10.48 18.33 58.51
N ARG A 119 9.27 18.91 58.44
CA ARG A 119 8.96 20.22 59.02
C ARG A 119 8.10 20.12 60.28
N GLU A 120 7.61 18.92 60.58
CA GLU A 120 6.76 18.61 61.73
C GLU A 120 7.52 17.83 62.82
N ASN A 121 8.87 17.78 62.75
CA ASN A 121 9.76 17.18 63.74
C ASN A 121 10.85 18.15 64.19
#